data_AF-W5UDS7-F1
#
_entry.id   AF-W5UDS7-F1
#
_cell.length_a   1.000
_cell.length_b   1.000
_cell.length_c   1.000
_cell.angle_alpha   90.00
_cell.angle_beta   90.00
_cell.angle_gamma   90.00
#
_symmetry.space_group_name_H-M   'P 1'
#
loop_
_entity.id
_entity.type
_entity.pdbx_description
1 polymer ?
#
loop_
_entity_poly.entity_id
_entity_poly.type
_entity_poly.pdbx_seq_one_letter_code
_entity_poly.pdbx_strand_id
1 'polypeptide(L)'
;MKMGGLRHQHYALLPLALSIQSSFCSSGTTNETMTMAREIALISIYTLVLVVGSIGVVLMIGVLKSNMRSWTTIAFFNLVLVHCFFLVTIPFRIYYYAQSYWGLNSFFCKVVSSMIHIHMHVVFVIYVIILTIHFFHYFKKIEQMEFYRSIHAMAFSVSIWSVVIIVGPVTVYHYGKHANDSETKCFHFGSELKEGPVLGCNIFLSVCTVIFSCIMSCMLALILYLMIKKHGASSWAQQEFWAQMKNVSLVLIILCCLVPYHLYRLYYMTNISALQNENEVFLAITSLTCFDMMLVFAGKGICHRCWG
;
A
#
# COMPACT_ATOMS: atom_id res chain seq x y z
N MET A 1 25.30 73.28 -28.97
CA MET A 1 26.07 72.22 -29.65
C MET A 1 27.02 71.55 -28.64
N LYS A 2 26.59 70.47 -27.98
CA LYS A 2 27.43 69.35 -27.50
C LYS A 2 26.52 68.26 -26.90
N MET A 3 26.49 67.11 -27.56
CA MET A 3 25.95 65.84 -27.08
C MET A 3 27.05 65.07 -26.32
N GLY A 4 26.63 64.18 -25.41
CA GLY A 4 27.28 62.88 -25.20
C GLY A 4 27.93 62.66 -23.83
N GLY A 5 27.50 61.61 -23.12
CA GLY A 5 28.35 60.92 -22.14
C GLY A 5 27.73 60.48 -20.81
N LEU A 6 26.63 59.72 -20.81
CA LEU A 6 26.14 59.00 -19.62
C LEU A 6 25.98 57.51 -19.94
N ARG A 7 27.10 56.77 -19.98
CA ARG A 7 27.10 55.30 -20.02
C ARG A 7 28.46 54.74 -19.60
N HIS A 8 28.86 54.85 -18.32
CA HIS A 8 30.04 54.11 -17.84
C HIS A 8 30.07 53.80 -16.33
N GLN A 9 28.92 53.58 -15.68
CA GLN A 9 28.91 53.21 -14.25
C GLN A 9 27.96 52.05 -13.91
N HIS A 10 27.94 51.01 -14.76
CA HIS A 10 27.12 49.80 -14.53
C HIS A 10 27.87 48.47 -14.67
N TYR A 11 29.19 48.45 -14.89
CA TYR A 11 29.93 47.21 -15.20
C TYR A 11 30.87 46.69 -14.10
N ALA A 12 31.00 47.37 -12.95
CA ALA A 12 31.90 46.94 -11.86
C ALA A 12 31.21 46.14 -10.74
N LEU A 13 29.87 46.07 -10.70
CA LEU A 13 29.13 45.38 -9.63
C LEU A 13 28.62 43.97 -10.00
N LEU A 14 28.70 43.58 -11.28
CA LEU A 14 28.29 42.24 -11.71
C LEU A 14 29.21 41.08 -11.24
N PRO A 15 30.54 41.22 -11.10
CA PRO A 15 31.38 40.06 -10.76
C PRO A 15 31.36 39.70 -9.26
N LEU A 16 31.05 40.65 -8.38
CA LEU A 16 31.05 40.45 -6.92
C LEU A 16 29.75 39.85 -6.38
N ALA A 17 28.61 40.08 -7.06
CA ALA A 17 27.34 39.45 -6.71
C ALA A 17 27.30 37.96 -7.09
N LEU A 18 28.05 37.56 -8.12
CA LEU A 18 28.10 36.16 -8.58
C LEU A 18 29.03 35.27 -7.74
N SER A 19 30.03 35.84 -7.06
CA SER A 19 30.93 35.07 -6.19
C SER A 19 30.38 34.88 -4.76
N ILE A 20 29.49 35.77 -4.29
CA ILE A 20 28.87 35.64 -2.95
C ILE A 20 27.70 34.64 -2.97
N GLN A 21 26.96 34.54 -4.09
CA GLN A 21 25.83 33.62 -4.24
C GLN A 21 26.27 32.14 -4.32
N SER A 22 27.47 31.86 -4.84
CA SER A 22 27.96 30.49 -5.04
C SER A 22 28.46 29.81 -3.76
N SER A 23 28.74 30.58 -2.70
CA SER A 23 29.23 30.03 -1.42
C SER A 23 28.12 29.75 -0.40
N PHE A 24 26.90 30.27 -0.61
CA PHE A 24 25.81 30.19 0.37
C PHE A 24 24.65 29.24 -0.03
N CYS A 25 24.62 28.71 -1.25
CA CYS A 25 23.43 28.03 -1.80
C CYS A 25 23.58 26.53 -2.11
N SER A 26 24.54 25.82 -1.52
CA SER A 26 24.81 24.42 -1.91
C SER A 26 24.56 23.34 -0.86
N SER A 27 24.01 23.64 0.32
CA SER A 27 23.69 22.57 1.29
C SER A 27 22.41 22.73 2.12
N GLY A 28 21.84 23.95 2.24
CA GLY A 28 20.56 24.16 2.92
C GLY A 28 19.33 24.00 2.00
N THR A 29 19.43 24.52 0.78
CA THR A 29 18.34 24.58 -0.20
C THR A 29 17.95 23.22 -0.79
N THR A 30 18.89 22.28 -0.90
CA THR A 30 18.64 20.94 -1.45
C THR A 30 17.84 20.05 -0.49
N ASN A 31 18.09 20.15 0.82
CA ASN A 31 17.40 19.33 1.82
C ASN A 31 15.96 19.79 2.06
N GLU A 32 15.70 21.09 2.07
CA GLU A 32 14.34 21.64 2.23
C GLU A 32 13.47 21.37 0.99
N THR A 33 14.02 21.56 -0.21
CA THR A 33 13.30 21.27 -1.47
C THR A 33 12.97 19.78 -1.62
N MET A 34 13.89 18.89 -1.24
CA MET A 34 13.67 17.44 -1.26
C MET A 34 12.63 17.00 -0.22
N THR A 35 12.56 17.67 0.92
CA THR A 35 11.54 17.41 1.97
C THR A 35 10.14 17.81 1.51
N MET A 36 10.00 19.00 0.92
CA MET A 36 8.71 19.48 0.39
C MET A 36 8.21 18.62 -0.77
N ALA A 37 9.09 18.24 -1.72
CA ALA A 37 8.71 17.38 -2.84
C ALA A 37 8.15 16.03 -2.38
N ARG A 38 8.75 15.45 -1.33
CA ARG A 38 8.28 14.21 -0.71
C ARG A 38 6.92 14.37 -0.04
N GLU A 39 6.71 15.42 0.75
CA GLU A 39 5.42 15.65 1.41
C GLU A 39 4.30 15.82 0.37
N ILE A 40 4.56 16.56 -0.70
CA ILE A 40 3.64 16.69 -1.84
C ILE A 40 3.36 15.32 -2.47
N ALA A 41 4.39 14.49 -2.70
CA ALA A 41 4.21 13.15 -3.25
C ALA A 41 3.34 12.28 -2.34
N LEU A 42 3.59 12.27 -1.03
CA LEU A 42 2.80 11.51 -0.05
C LEU A 42 1.34 11.98 -0.03
N ILE A 43 1.10 13.28 0.05
CA ILE A 43 -0.25 13.86 0.00
C ILE A 43 -0.95 13.45 -1.30
N SER A 44 -0.26 13.51 -2.44
CA SER A 44 -0.84 13.14 -3.73
C SER A 44 -1.25 11.67 -3.80
N ILE A 45 -0.39 10.75 -3.32
CA ILE A 45 -0.67 9.31 -3.27
C ILE A 45 -1.86 9.03 -2.36
N TYR A 46 -1.87 9.58 -1.14
CA TYR A 46 -2.94 9.36 -0.18
C TYR A 46 -4.27 9.97 -0.64
N THR A 47 -4.26 11.13 -1.30
CA THR A 47 -5.46 11.74 -1.87
C THR A 47 -6.02 10.87 -3.00
N LEU A 48 -5.16 10.38 -3.89
CA LEU A 48 -5.55 9.47 -4.96
C LEU A 48 -6.16 8.17 -4.40
N VAL A 49 -5.53 7.60 -3.36
CA VAL A 49 -6.03 6.41 -2.67
C VAL A 49 -7.37 6.64 -2.01
N LEU A 50 -7.56 7.80 -1.39
CA LEU A 50 -8.83 8.17 -0.78
C LEU A 50 -9.95 8.20 -1.83
N VAL A 51 -9.73 8.87 -2.97
CA VAL A 51 -10.73 9.00 -4.03
C VAL A 51 -11.01 7.66 -4.71
N VAL A 52 -9.97 7.02 -5.26
CA VAL A 52 -10.12 5.78 -6.03
C VAL A 52 -10.58 4.63 -5.14
N GLY A 53 -10.03 4.52 -3.92
CA GLY A 53 -10.41 3.50 -2.96
C GLY A 53 -11.86 3.64 -2.49
N SER A 54 -12.32 4.88 -2.22
CA SER A 54 -13.72 5.11 -1.82
C SER A 54 -14.69 4.73 -2.93
N ILE A 55 -14.40 5.10 -4.17
CA ILE A 55 -15.20 4.69 -5.35
C ILE A 55 -15.23 3.16 -5.46
N GLY A 56 -14.06 2.51 -5.36
CA GLY A 56 -13.94 1.06 -5.42
C GLY A 56 -14.76 0.34 -4.34
N VAL A 57 -14.71 0.82 -3.10
CA VAL A 57 -15.50 0.29 -1.98
C VAL A 57 -17.00 0.39 -2.26
N VAL A 58 -17.50 1.56 -2.69
CA VAL A 58 -18.93 1.75 -3.00
C VAL A 58 -19.38 0.80 -4.12
N LEU A 59 -18.59 0.68 -5.19
CA LEU A 59 -18.87 -0.25 -6.29
C LEU A 59 -18.90 -1.71 -5.81
N MET A 60 -17.93 -2.12 -4.99
CA MET A 60 -17.86 -3.50 -4.50
C MET A 60 -19.03 -3.85 -3.58
N ILE A 61 -19.44 -2.94 -2.69
CA ILE A 61 -20.61 -3.14 -1.82
C ILE A 61 -21.88 -3.35 -2.66
N GLY A 62 -22.07 -2.55 -3.71
CA GLY A 62 -23.20 -2.70 -4.63
C GLY A 62 -23.24 -4.08 -5.30
N VAL A 63 -22.08 -4.57 -5.74
CA VAL A 63 -21.95 -5.91 -6.34
C VAL A 63 -22.20 -7.01 -5.33
N LEU A 64 -21.66 -6.89 -4.12
CA LEU A 64 -21.78 -7.89 -3.07
C LEU A 64 -23.25 -8.08 -2.65
N LYS A 65 -24.03 -6.98 -2.63
CA LYS A 65 -25.47 -7.01 -2.38
C LYS A 65 -26.25 -7.75 -3.47
N SER A 66 -25.77 -7.74 -4.71
CA SER A 66 -26.45 -8.36 -5.86
C SER A 66 -26.08 -9.83 -6.10
N ASN A 67 -24.96 -10.32 -5.56
CA ASN A 67 -24.40 -11.62 -5.95
C ASN A 67 -23.80 -12.35 -4.73
N MET A 68 -24.64 -13.16 -4.08
CA MET A 68 -24.30 -13.89 -2.86
C MET A 68 -23.71 -15.27 -3.21
N ARG A 69 -22.39 -15.36 -3.37
CA ARG A 69 -21.67 -16.66 -3.40
C ARG A 69 -20.98 -16.91 -2.07
N SER A 70 -21.49 -17.83 -1.24
CA SER A 70 -21.20 -17.91 0.20
C SER A 70 -19.76 -17.57 0.61
N TRP A 71 -18.75 -18.15 -0.06
CA TRP A 71 -17.35 -18.04 0.40
C TRP A 71 -16.50 -16.95 -0.16
N THR A 72 -16.54 -16.83 -1.47
CA THR A 72 -15.92 -15.72 -2.18
C THR A 72 -16.49 -14.40 -1.65
N THR A 73 -17.79 -14.36 -1.33
CA THR A 73 -18.47 -13.19 -0.74
C THR A 73 -17.92 -12.84 0.64
N ILE A 74 -17.69 -13.82 1.52
CA ILE A 74 -17.12 -13.55 2.86
C ILE A 74 -15.69 -13.01 2.75
N ALA A 75 -14.84 -13.57 1.90
CA ALA A 75 -13.47 -13.07 1.72
C ALA A 75 -13.44 -11.64 1.16
N PHE A 76 -14.23 -11.35 0.11
CA PHE A 76 -14.36 -10.00 -0.45
C PHE A 76 -15.00 -9.02 0.55
N PHE A 77 -15.96 -9.47 1.37
CA PHE A 77 -16.54 -8.64 2.42
C PHE A 77 -15.50 -8.20 3.45
N ASN A 78 -14.71 -9.15 3.96
CA ASN A 78 -13.61 -8.85 4.88
C ASN A 78 -12.60 -7.88 4.26
N LEU A 79 -12.28 -8.07 2.98
CA LEU A 79 -11.39 -7.18 2.23
C LEU A 79 -11.96 -5.75 2.17
N VAL A 80 -13.23 -5.59 1.78
CA VAL A 80 -13.92 -4.30 1.77
C VAL A 80 -13.88 -3.63 3.14
N LEU A 81 -14.18 -4.36 4.21
CA LEU A 81 -14.15 -3.81 5.57
C LEU A 81 -12.77 -3.29 5.95
N VAL A 82 -11.72 -4.06 5.65
CA VAL A 82 -10.33 -3.67 5.93
C VAL A 82 -9.94 -2.41 5.16
N HIS A 83 -10.33 -2.30 3.88
CA HIS A 83 -10.14 -1.07 3.11
C HIS A 83 -10.95 0.11 3.66
N CYS A 84 -12.20 -0.10 4.11
CA CYS A 84 -13.01 0.96 4.72
C CYS A 84 -12.32 1.54 5.96
N PHE A 85 -11.88 0.67 6.90
CA PHE A 85 -11.19 1.13 8.09
C PHE A 85 -9.91 1.90 7.75
N PHE A 86 -9.15 1.42 6.77
CA PHE A 86 -7.93 2.10 6.35
C PHE A 86 -8.21 3.46 5.70
N LEU A 87 -9.19 3.55 4.78
CA LEU A 87 -9.58 4.80 4.11
C LEU A 87 -10.04 5.87 5.10
N VAL A 88 -10.72 5.49 6.19
CA VAL A 88 -11.09 6.43 7.26
C VAL A 88 -9.86 7.04 7.95
N THR A 89 -8.73 6.33 8.01
CA THR A 89 -7.50 6.86 8.62
C THR A 89 -6.68 7.76 7.69
N ILE A 90 -6.92 7.71 6.37
CA ILE A 90 -6.15 8.47 5.37
C ILE A 90 -6.27 9.99 5.50
N PRO A 91 -7.46 10.59 5.71
CA PRO A 91 -7.59 12.04 5.87
C PRO A 91 -6.70 12.61 6.99
N PHE A 92 -6.54 11.86 8.09
CA PHE A 92 -5.70 12.25 9.21
C PHE A 92 -4.20 12.23 8.85
N ARG A 93 -3.78 11.30 7.97
CA ARG A 93 -2.42 11.30 7.42
C ARG A 93 -2.19 12.48 6.49
N ILE A 94 -3.15 12.77 5.61
CA ILE A 94 -3.09 13.94 4.71
C ILE A 94 -2.95 15.22 5.52
N TYR A 95 -3.76 15.37 6.58
CA TYR A 95 -3.68 16.50 7.51
C TYR A 95 -2.27 16.65 8.11
N TYR A 96 -1.67 15.54 8.57
CA TYR A 96 -0.31 15.56 9.12
C TYR A 96 0.73 16.05 8.12
N TYR A 97 0.74 15.49 6.90
CA TYR A 97 1.72 15.89 5.89
C TYR A 97 1.48 17.31 5.34
N ALA A 98 0.24 17.81 5.38
CA ALA A 98 -0.09 19.16 4.94
C ALA A 98 0.29 20.24 5.96
N GLN A 99 0.19 19.92 7.26
CA GLN A 99 0.46 20.86 8.33
C GLN A 99 1.87 20.71 8.93
N SER A 100 2.56 19.60 8.65
CA SER A 100 3.84 19.22 9.24
C SER A 100 3.86 19.22 10.78
N TYR A 101 2.68 19.23 11.42
CA TYR A 101 2.47 19.13 12.86
C TYR A 101 1.26 18.23 13.19
N TRP A 102 1.35 17.48 14.29
CA TRP A 102 0.22 16.69 14.79
C TRP A 102 -0.48 17.39 15.96
N GLY A 103 -1.67 17.95 15.70
CA GLY A 103 -2.48 18.66 16.70
C GLY A 103 -3.55 17.80 17.42
N LEU A 104 -3.66 16.52 17.10
CA LEU A 104 -4.62 15.59 17.72
C LEU A 104 -3.98 14.85 18.90
N ASN A 105 -4.78 14.11 19.67
CA ASN A 105 -4.27 13.33 20.81
C ASN A 105 -3.19 12.31 20.37
N SER A 106 -2.21 12.04 21.24
CA SER A 106 -1.12 11.08 21.01
C SER A 106 -1.65 9.68 20.70
N PHE A 107 -2.75 9.27 21.35
CA PHE A 107 -3.45 8.01 21.05
C PHE A 107 -3.88 7.90 19.58
N PHE A 108 -4.42 8.97 18.99
CA PHE A 108 -4.83 8.97 17.58
C PHE A 108 -3.63 8.89 16.63
N CYS A 109 -2.51 9.55 16.93
CA CYS A 109 -1.28 9.40 16.14
C CYS A 109 -0.84 7.93 16.07
N LYS A 110 -0.83 7.25 17.24
CA LYS A 110 -0.45 5.83 17.33
C LYS A 110 -1.40 4.95 16.53
N VAL A 111 -2.72 5.14 16.66
CA VAL A 111 -3.72 4.37 15.90
C VAL A 111 -3.54 4.56 14.39
N VAL A 112 -3.44 5.82 13.92
CA VAL A 112 -3.27 6.11 12.49
C VAL A 112 -1.95 5.55 11.95
N SER A 113 -0.87 5.61 12.75
CA SER A 113 0.45 5.04 12.43
C SER A 113 0.40 3.52 12.31
N SER A 114 -0.22 2.84 13.27
CA SER A 114 -0.33 1.37 13.26
C SER A 114 -1.26 0.86 12.17
N MET A 115 -2.32 1.61 11.82
CA MET A 115 -3.35 1.14 10.89
C MET A 115 -2.81 0.75 9.52
N ILE A 116 -1.83 1.48 8.94
CA ILE A 116 -1.27 1.15 7.62
C ILE A 116 -0.53 -0.19 7.63
N HIS A 117 0.16 -0.51 8.73
CA HIS A 117 0.88 -1.77 8.88
C HIS A 117 -0.10 -2.94 9.07
N ILE A 118 -1.13 -2.73 9.90
CA ILE A 118 -2.20 -3.71 10.11
C ILE A 118 -2.93 -3.97 8.78
N HIS A 119 -3.30 -2.91 8.08
CA HIS A 119 -3.94 -2.98 6.76
C HIS A 119 -3.10 -3.80 5.78
N MET A 120 -1.81 -3.47 5.64
CA MET A 120 -0.89 -4.18 4.75
C MET A 120 -0.84 -5.68 5.03
N HIS A 121 -0.70 -6.08 6.30
CA HIS A 121 -0.63 -7.49 6.68
C HIS A 121 -1.96 -8.23 6.51
N VAL A 122 -3.07 -7.61 6.90
CA VAL A 122 -4.40 -8.22 6.79
C VAL A 122 -4.78 -8.41 5.32
N VAL A 123 -4.56 -7.40 4.47
CA VAL A 123 -4.80 -7.49 3.03
C VAL A 123 -3.97 -8.60 2.40
N PHE A 124 -2.68 -8.70 2.74
CA PHE A 124 -1.82 -9.76 2.23
C PHE A 124 -2.36 -11.16 2.57
N VAL A 125 -2.75 -11.39 3.81
CA VAL A 125 -3.33 -12.67 4.25
C VAL A 125 -4.62 -12.99 3.49
N ILE A 126 -5.52 -12.01 3.32
CA ILE A 126 -6.76 -12.18 2.56
C ILE A 126 -6.45 -12.53 1.10
N TYR A 127 -5.48 -11.86 0.46
CA TYR A 127 -5.07 -12.18 -0.91
C TYR A 127 -4.52 -13.58 -1.06
N VAL A 128 -3.65 -14.02 -0.13
CA VAL A 128 -3.12 -15.39 -0.12
C VAL A 128 -4.27 -16.40 -0.09
N ILE A 129 -5.26 -16.19 0.77
CA ILE A 129 -6.42 -17.09 0.88
C ILE A 129 -7.25 -17.12 -0.40
N ILE A 130 -7.57 -15.95 -0.96
CA ILE A 130 -8.34 -15.85 -2.22
C ILE A 130 -7.62 -16.60 -3.35
N LEU A 131 -6.33 -16.32 -3.54
CA LEU A 131 -5.51 -16.94 -4.57
C LEU A 131 -5.39 -18.46 -4.37
N THR A 132 -5.14 -18.92 -3.14
CA THR A 132 -5.03 -20.35 -2.83
C THR A 132 -6.33 -21.07 -3.18
N ILE A 133 -7.48 -20.55 -2.74
CA ILE A 133 -8.79 -21.14 -3.03
C ILE A 133 -9.00 -21.23 -4.55
N HIS A 134 -8.67 -20.16 -5.29
CA HIS A 134 -8.82 -20.15 -6.74
C HIS A 134 -7.89 -21.14 -7.45
N PHE A 135 -6.66 -21.30 -6.99
CA PHE A 135 -5.73 -22.30 -7.54
C PHE A 135 -6.23 -23.72 -7.32
N PHE A 136 -6.70 -24.03 -6.10
CA PHE A 136 -7.26 -25.34 -5.82
C PHE A 136 -8.54 -25.64 -6.62
N HIS A 137 -9.39 -24.63 -6.84
CA HIS A 137 -10.56 -24.76 -7.70
C HIS A 137 -10.17 -25.05 -9.16
N TYR A 138 -9.15 -24.36 -9.69
CA TYR A 138 -8.63 -24.63 -11.04
C TYR A 138 -8.12 -26.07 -11.20
N PHE A 139 -7.38 -26.59 -10.22
CA PHE A 139 -6.92 -27.98 -10.24
C PHE A 139 -8.03 -29.00 -9.93
N LYS A 140 -9.30 -28.57 -9.83
CA LYS A 140 -10.47 -29.38 -9.49
C LYS A 140 -10.30 -30.24 -8.23
N LYS A 141 -9.43 -29.83 -7.31
CA LYS A 141 -9.15 -30.57 -6.07
C LYS A 141 -10.19 -30.32 -4.96
N ILE A 142 -11.20 -29.48 -5.17
CA ILE A 142 -12.04 -28.88 -4.10
C ILE A 142 -13.57 -28.97 -4.33
N GLU A 143 -14.07 -29.72 -5.31
CA GLU A 143 -15.52 -29.75 -5.62
C GLU A 143 -16.43 -30.32 -4.48
N GLN A 144 -15.91 -31.05 -3.49
CA GLN A 144 -16.73 -31.72 -2.47
C GLN A 144 -16.86 -31.01 -1.10
N MET A 145 -16.22 -29.86 -0.86
CA MET A 145 -16.06 -29.30 0.51
C MET A 145 -16.52 -27.85 0.69
N GLU A 146 -17.44 -27.34 -0.13
CA GLU A 146 -17.84 -25.92 -0.13
C GLU A 146 -18.55 -25.46 1.17
N PHE A 147 -19.25 -26.34 1.90
CA PHE A 147 -19.92 -26.01 3.16
C PHE A 147 -19.00 -26.05 4.40
N TYR A 148 -17.99 -26.93 4.42
CA TYR A 148 -17.03 -26.99 5.54
C TYR A 148 -16.02 -25.85 5.44
N ARG A 149 -15.54 -25.66 4.20
CA ARG A 149 -15.06 -24.38 3.70
C ARG A 149 -16.24 -23.40 3.60
N SER A 150 -17.32 -23.47 4.39
CA SER A 150 -18.26 -22.38 4.68
C SER A 150 -18.07 -21.73 6.06
N ILE A 151 -17.47 -22.52 6.94
CA ILE A 151 -17.28 -22.23 8.35
C ILE A 151 -15.82 -21.85 8.64
N HIS A 152 -14.84 -22.49 7.97
CA HIS A 152 -13.41 -22.23 8.19
C HIS A 152 -12.95 -20.77 7.94
N ALA A 153 -13.50 -20.05 6.97
CA ALA A 153 -13.15 -18.67 6.64
C ALA A 153 -13.98 -17.70 7.46
N MET A 154 -15.14 -18.11 7.97
CA MET A 154 -15.80 -17.35 9.02
C MET A 154 -14.96 -17.44 10.31
N ALA A 155 -14.49 -18.64 10.68
CA ALA A 155 -13.57 -18.81 11.81
C ALA A 155 -12.24 -18.09 11.60
N PHE A 156 -11.68 -18.13 10.39
CA PHE A 156 -10.45 -17.41 10.04
C PHE A 156 -10.67 -15.89 10.04
N SER A 157 -11.81 -15.42 9.53
CA SER A 157 -12.22 -14.01 9.60
C SER A 157 -12.30 -13.55 11.06
N VAL A 158 -13.02 -14.29 11.91
CA VAL A 158 -13.09 -14.01 13.36
C VAL A 158 -11.68 -13.99 13.97
N SER A 159 -10.80 -14.89 13.56
CA SER A 159 -9.40 -14.94 14.02
C SER A 159 -8.60 -13.71 13.57
N ILE A 160 -8.70 -13.29 12.29
CA ILE A 160 -8.07 -12.07 11.79
C ILE A 160 -8.55 -10.87 12.60
N TRP A 161 -9.85 -10.70 12.77
CA TRP A 161 -10.42 -9.57 13.50
C TRP A 161 -10.00 -9.58 14.96
N SER A 162 -9.93 -10.76 15.59
CA SER A 162 -9.40 -10.91 16.95
C SER A 162 -7.93 -10.50 17.02
N VAL A 163 -7.11 -10.89 16.06
CA VAL A 163 -5.70 -10.47 15.96
C VAL A 163 -5.60 -8.96 15.76
N VAL A 164 -6.43 -8.35 14.90
CA VAL A 164 -6.48 -6.88 14.73
C VAL A 164 -6.85 -6.17 16.03
N ILE A 165 -7.84 -6.70 16.76
CA ILE A 165 -8.33 -6.16 18.03
C ILE A 165 -7.33 -6.36 19.17
N ILE A 166 -6.47 -7.37 19.14
CA ILE A 166 -5.48 -7.66 20.19
C ILE A 166 -4.13 -7.01 19.86
N VAL A 167 -3.62 -7.23 18.64
CA VAL A 167 -2.32 -6.72 18.19
C VAL A 167 -2.39 -5.22 17.92
N GLY A 168 -3.54 -4.68 17.51
CA GLY A 168 -3.73 -3.24 17.32
C GLY A 168 -3.42 -2.45 18.59
N PRO A 169 -4.12 -2.69 19.71
CA PRO A 169 -3.86 -2.05 20.99
C PRO A 169 -2.48 -2.35 21.57
N VAL A 170 -1.95 -3.57 21.41
CA VAL A 170 -0.60 -3.92 21.89
C VAL A 170 0.47 -3.16 21.09
N THR A 171 0.28 -3.04 19.78
CA THR A 171 1.16 -2.24 18.92
C THR A 171 1.05 -0.78 19.30
N VAL A 172 -0.15 -0.24 19.54
CA VAL A 172 -0.36 1.15 20.02
C VAL A 172 0.23 1.38 21.41
N TYR A 173 0.20 0.39 22.30
CA TYR A 173 0.75 0.50 23.65
C TYR A 173 2.28 0.47 23.65
N HIS A 174 2.89 -0.39 22.83
CA HIS A 174 4.34 -0.45 22.67
C HIS A 174 4.92 0.61 21.72
N TYR A 175 4.13 1.11 20.75
CA TYR A 175 4.54 2.22 19.89
C TYR A 175 4.62 3.50 20.72
N GLY A 176 5.82 4.07 20.87
CA GLY A 176 6.03 5.37 21.52
C GLY A 176 6.04 5.27 23.03
N LYS A 177 6.77 4.29 23.58
CA LYS A 177 7.08 4.23 25.02
C LYS A 177 8.23 5.18 25.38
N HIS A 178 9.04 5.59 24.39
CA HIS A 178 10.10 6.59 24.54
C HIS A 178 9.85 7.89 23.75
N ALA A 179 8.67 8.05 23.14
CA ALA A 179 8.29 9.34 22.58
C ALA A 179 8.07 10.31 23.76
N ASN A 180 8.94 11.30 23.90
CA ASN A 180 8.67 12.41 24.81
C ASN A 180 7.33 13.04 24.42
N ASP A 181 6.43 13.27 25.38
CA ASP A 181 5.12 13.92 25.19
C ASP A 181 5.22 15.33 24.54
N SER A 182 6.44 15.84 24.32
CA SER A 182 6.76 17.10 23.66
C SER A 182 7.09 16.99 22.16
N GLU A 183 7.15 15.80 21.56
CA GLU A 183 7.40 15.67 20.12
C GLU A 183 6.13 15.89 19.29
N THR A 184 6.12 16.97 18.51
CA THR A 184 5.01 17.36 17.60
C THR A 184 4.96 16.55 16.30
N LYS A 185 5.87 15.56 16.14
CA LYS A 185 6.03 14.75 14.93
C LYS A 185 5.45 13.35 15.12
N CYS A 186 4.55 12.97 14.23
CA CYS A 186 3.98 11.62 14.16
C CYS A 186 4.75 10.81 13.08
N PHE A 187 4.73 9.48 13.14
CA PHE A 187 5.34 8.55 12.16
C PHE A 187 6.88 8.42 12.13
N HIS A 188 7.63 9.13 12.97
CA HIS A 188 9.10 9.00 13.06
C HIS A 188 9.57 7.91 14.04
N PHE A 189 9.11 6.67 13.90
CA PHE A 189 9.31 5.63 14.92
C PHE A 189 10.30 4.51 14.54
N GLY A 190 11.09 4.70 13.46
CA GLY A 190 12.06 3.70 12.99
C GLY A 190 13.10 3.27 14.03
N SER A 191 13.37 4.10 15.05
CA SER A 191 14.29 3.81 16.16
C SER A 191 13.69 2.92 17.25
N GLU A 192 12.37 2.90 17.43
CA GLU A 192 11.66 2.10 18.47
C GLU A 192 11.43 0.64 18.02
N LEU A 193 11.48 0.37 16.72
CA LEU A 193 11.38 -0.98 16.13
C LEU A 193 12.61 -1.86 16.40
N LYS A 194 13.60 -1.34 17.13
CA LYS A 194 14.88 -1.99 17.44
C LYS A 194 14.84 -2.88 18.68
N GLU A 195 13.74 -2.89 19.46
CA GLU A 195 13.62 -3.79 20.60
C GLU A 195 13.42 -5.26 20.15
N GLY A 196 14.33 -6.13 20.62
CA GLY A 196 14.68 -7.44 20.06
C GLY A 196 13.55 -8.31 19.47
N PRO A 197 12.50 -8.69 20.22
CA PRO A 197 11.50 -9.65 19.73
C PRO A 197 10.64 -9.08 18.59
N VAL A 198 10.41 -7.76 18.57
CA VAL A 198 9.61 -7.10 17.54
C VAL A 198 10.38 -7.03 16.21
N LEU A 199 11.71 -6.84 16.28
CA LEU A 199 12.60 -6.87 15.12
C LEU A 199 12.56 -8.24 14.43
N GLY A 200 12.75 -9.32 15.20
CA GLY A 200 12.72 -10.69 14.67
C GLY A 200 11.39 -11.04 14.03
N CYS A 201 10.27 -10.62 14.64
CA CYS A 201 8.94 -10.81 14.08
C CYS A 201 8.75 -10.06 12.74
N ASN A 202 9.20 -8.80 12.64
CA ASN A 202 9.10 -8.03 11.40
C ASN A 202 9.96 -8.58 10.26
N ILE A 203 11.15 -9.10 10.57
CA ILE A 203 12.02 -9.78 9.59
C ILE A 203 11.32 -11.06 9.11
N PHE A 204 10.86 -11.90 10.04
CA PHE A 204 10.15 -13.13 9.71
C PHE A 204 8.94 -12.86 8.81
N LEU A 205 8.08 -11.90 9.19
CA LEU A 205 6.91 -11.52 8.40
C LEU A 205 7.28 -10.99 7.01
N SER A 206 8.37 -10.21 6.90
CA SER A 206 8.81 -9.67 5.61
C SER A 206 9.35 -10.76 4.69
N VAL A 207 10.17 -11.68 5.22
CA VAL A 207 10.66 -12.84 4.48
C VAL A 207 9.50 -13.74 4.04
N CYS A 208 8.58 -14.06 4.94
CA CYS A 208 7.37 -14.82 4.62
C CYS A 208 6.58 -14.14 3.50
N THR A 209 6.35 -12.83 3.59
CA THR A 209 5.59 -12.10 2.58
C THR A 209 6.23 -12.22 1.19
N VAL A 210 7.55 -12.05 1.09
CA VAL A 210 8.27 -12.20 -0.19
C VAL A 210 8.18 -13.63 -0.72
N ILE A 211 8.44 -14.65 0.12
CA ILE A 211 8.40 -16.06 -0.28
C ILE A 211 7.00 -16.46 -0.77
N PHE A 212 5.96 -16.17 0.00
CA PHE A 212 4.58 -16.48 -0.39
C PHE A 212 4.18 -15.73 -1.66
N SER A 213 4.58 -14.47 -1.83
CA SER A 213 4.32 -13.71 -3.06
C SER A 213 4.95 -14.37 -4.29
N CYS A 214 6.18 -14.87 -4.18
CA CYS A 214 6.87 -15.61 -5.24
C CYS A 214 6.14 -16.92 -5.56
N ILE A 215 5.78 -17.72 -4.55
CA ILE A 215 5.06 -18.98 -4.72
C ILE A 215 3.74 -18.73 -5.47
N MET A 216 2.95 -17.74 -5.04
CA MET A 216 1.67 -17.42 -5.66
C MET A 216 1.82 -16.95 -7.11
N SER A 217 2.86 -16.16 -7.39
CA SER A 217 3.18 -15.71 -8.74
C SER A 217 3.57 -16.86 -9.66
N CYS A 218 4.42 -17.78 -9.18
CA CYS A 218 4.81 -18.97 -9.93
C CYS A 218 3.62 -19.89 -10.22
N MET A 219 2.77 -20.12 -9.22
CA MET A 219 1.57 -20.95 -9.37
C MET A 219 0.59 -20.34 -10.37
N LEU A 220 0.38 -19.02 -10.33
CA LEU A 220 -0.47 -18.33 -11.30
C LEU A 220 0.13 -18.41 -12.71
N ALA A 221 1.43 -18.17 -12.86
CA ALA A 221 2.11 -18.28 -14.16
C ALA A 221 1.98 -19.70 -14.75
N LEU A 222 2.10 -20.74 -13.92
CA LEU A 222 1.87 -22.12 -14.33
C LEU A 222 0.42 -22.35 -14.81
N ILE A 223 -0.56 -21.85 -14.07
CA ILE A 223 -1.98 -21.96 -14.44
C ILE A 223 -2.25 -21.28 -15.78
N LEU A 224 -1.75 -20.05 -15.96
CA LEU A 224 -1.88 -19.32 -17.22
C LEU A 224 -1.21 -20.06 -18.37
N TYR A 225 0.01 -20.56 -18.16
CA TYR A 225 0.73 -21.35 -19.16
C TYR A 225 -0.03 -22.62 -19.57
N LEU A 226 -0.55 -23.39 -18.60
CA LEU A 226 -1.35 -24.58 -18.88
C LEU A 226 -2.63 -24.23 -19.65
N MET A 227 -3.28 -23.13 -19.30
CA MET A 227 -4.51 -22.66 -19.96
C MET A 227 -4.26 -22.23 -21.41
N ILE A 228 -3.17 -21.48 -21.66
CA ILE A 228 -2.75 -21.06 -23.00
C ILE A 228 -2.35 -22.29 -23.83
N LYS A 229 -1.62 -23.25 -23.25
CA LYS A 229 -1.23 -24.48 -23.95
C LYS A 229 -2.44 -25.33 -24.34
N LYS A 230 -3.46 -25.41 -23.47
CA LYS A 230 -4.66 -26.22 -23.70
C LYS A 230 -5.63 -25.60 -24.72
N HIS A 231 -5.85 -24.28 -24.67
CA HIS A 231 -6.89 -23.62 -25.47
C HIS A 231 -6.34 -22.71 -26.57
N GLY A 232 -5.03 -22.51 -26.67
CA GLY A 232 -4.39 -21.68 -27.69
C GLY A 232 -4.90 -20.23 -27.66
N ALA A 233 -4.96 -19.59 -28.83
CA ALA A 233 -5.47 -18.23 -28.99
C ALA A 233 -6.97 -18.08 -28.65
N SER A 234 -7.73 -19.19 -28.61
CA SER A 234 -9.15 -19.21 -28.21
C SER A 234 -9.34 -19.06 -26.69
N SER A 235 -8.27 -19.16 -25.89
CA SER A 235 -8.31 -18.95 -24.43
C SER A 235 -8.93 -17.61 -24.02
N TRP A 236 -8.70 -16.54 -24.77
CA TRP A 236 -9.23 -15.19 -24.51
C TRP A 236 -10.76 -15.09 -24.58
N ALA A 237 -11.40 -15.98 -25.35
CA ALA A 237 -12.85 -16.05 -25.47
C ALA A 237 -13.49 -16.80 -24.30
N GLN A 238 -12.70 -17.50 -23.47
CA GLN A 238 -13.24 -18.27 -22.36
C GLN A 238 -13.46 -17.41 -21.12
N GLN A 239 -14.62 -17.60 -20.49
CA GLN A 239 -14.95 -17.01 -19.19
C GLN A 239 -13.93 -17.42 -18.11
N GLU A 240 -13.30 -18.60 -18.24
CA GLU A 240 -12.22 -19.07 -17.37
C GLU A 240 -11.01 -18.12 -17.41
N PHE A 241 -10.66 -17.58 -18.58
CA PHE A 241 -9.55 -16.64 -18.72
C PHE A 241 -9.82 -15.32 -17.98
N TRP A 242 -11.02 -14.76 -18.15
CA TRP A 242 -11.43 -13.54 -17.42
C TRP A 242 -11.53 -13.74 -15.91
N ALA A 243 -11.87 -14.95 -15.47
CA ALA A 243 -11.79 -15.30 -14.05
C ALA A 243 -10.34 -15.31 -13.54
N GLN A 244 -9.38 -15.80 -14.33
CA GLN A 244 -7.96 -15.76 -13.99
C GLN A 244 -7.35 -14.35 -14.04
N MET A 245 -7.83 -13.46 -14.92
CA MET A 245 -7.35 -12.07 -14.99
C MET A 245 -7.56 -11.29 -13.69
N LYS A 246 -8.57 -11.65 -12.88
CA LYS A 246 -8.74 -11.10 -11.54
C LYS A 246 -7.61 -11.51 -10.60
N ASN A 247 -7.17 -12.77 -10.67
CA ASN A 247 -6.03 -13.27 -9.90
C ASN A 247 -4.71 -12.63 -10.35
N VAL A 248 -4.54 -12.41 -11.66
CA VAL A 248 -3.41 -11.65 -12.22
C VAL A 248 -3.36 -10.24 -11.66
N SER A 249 -4.51 -9.56 -11.60
CA SER A 249 -4.59 -8.22 -11.03
C SER A 249 -4.17 -8.20 -9.56
N LEU A 250 -4.63 -9.16 -8.74
CA LEU A 250 -4.24 -9.27 -7.33
C LEU A 250 -2.74 -9.57 -7.16
N VAL A 251 -2.18 -10.51 -7.93
CA VAL A 251 -0.74 -10.82 -7.88
C VAL A 251 0.11 -9.62 -8.31
N LEU A 252 -0.30 -8.90 -9.35
CA LEU A 252 0.39 -7.70 -9.80
C LEU A 252 0.43 -6.63 -8.70
N ILE A 253 -0.68 -6.44 -7.97
CA ILE A 253 -0.74 -5.52 -6.83
C ILE A 253 0.21 -5.97 -5.71
N ILE A 254 0.28 -7.26 -5.40
CA ILE A 254 1.23 -7.79 -4.42
C ILE A 254 2.67 -7.45 -4.84
N LEU A 255 3.03 -7.75 -6.09
CA LEU A 255 4.39 -7.55 -6.60
C LEU A 255 4.78 -6.07 -6.72
N CYS A 256 3.85 -5.19 -7.07
CA CYS A 256 4.15 -3.77 -7.27
C CYS A 256 4.00 -2.94 -5.99
N CYS A 257 3.12 -3.33 -5.06
CA CYS A 257 2.77 -2.49 -3.91
C CYS A 257 3.30 -3.04 -2.58
N LEU A 258 3.35 -4.37 -2.40
CA LEU A 258 3.71 -4.99 -1.11
C LEU A 258 5.17 -5.46 -1.10
N VAL A 259 5.60 -6.19 -2.13
CA VAL A 259 6.96 -6.74 -2.22
C VAL A 259 8.05 -5.67 -2.16
N PRO A 260 7.95 -4.52 -2.85
CA PRO A 260 9.02 -3.52 -2.82
C PRO A 260 9.24 -2.95 -1.42
N TYR A 261 8.16 -2.73 -0.66
CA TYR A 261 8.25 -2.30 0.73
C TYR A 261 8.96 -3.35 1.60
N HIS A 262 8.60 -4.63 1.48
CA HIS A 262 9.23 -5.68 2.28
C HIS A 262 10.70 -5.92 1.91
N LEU A 263 11.05 -5.87 0.62
CA LEU A 263 12.43 -5.94 0.17
C LEU A 263 13.25 -4.75 0.68
N TYR A 264 12.69 -3.54 0.54
CA TYR A 264 13.31 -2.33 1.03
C TYR A 264 13.50 -2.37 2.55
N ARG A 265 12.50 -2.86 3.29
CA ARG A 265 12.55 -3.02 4.74
C ARG A 265 13.62 -4.02 5.18
N LEU A 266 13.76 -5.15 4.47
CA LEU A 266 14.83 -6.13 4.72
C LEU A 266 16.22 -5.53 4.45
N TYR A 267 16.35 -4.72 3.40
CA TYR A 267 17.59 -4.01 3.07
C TYR A 267 17.93 -2.91 4.10
N TYR A 268 16.94 -2.11 4.50
CA TYR A 268 17.03 -1.02 5.49
C TYR A 268 17.60 -1.48 6.84
N MET A 269 17.29 -2.70 7.27
CA MET A 269 17.78 -3.24 8.54
C MET A 269 19.31 -3.39 8.61
N THR A 270 20.01 -3.30 7.47
CA THR A 270 21.48 -3.36 7.39
C THR A 270 22.17 -1.98 7.35
N ASN A 271 21.47 -0.88 7.03
CA ASN A 271 22.05 0.46 6.85
C ASN A 271 21.12 1.57 7.37
N ILE A 272 21.25 1.91 8.66
CA ILE A 272 20.17 2.50 9.47
C ILE A 272 20.05 4.04 9.41
N SER A 273 21.12 4.79 9.14
CA SER A 273 21.13 6.24 9.44
C SER A 273 20.72 7.17 8.30
N ALA A 274 20.58 6.69 7.05
CA ALA A 274 20.37 7.56 5.88
C ALA A 274 19.03 7.39 5.13
N LEU A 275 18.20 6.38 5.47
CA LEU A 275 17.15 5.89 4.56
C LEU A 275 15.70 5.96 5.10
N GLN A 276 15.46 6.53 6.30
CA GLN A 276 14.12 6.60 6.89
C GLN A 276 13.11 7.39 6.02
N ASN A 277 13.60 8.36 5.23
CA ASN A 277 12.78 9.20 4.37
C ASN A 277 12.14 8.46 3.19
N GLU A 278 12.83 7.45 2.66
CA GLU A 278 12.37 6.63 1.54
C GLU A 278 11.37 5.56 2.00
N ASN A 279 11.52 5.05 3.24
CA ASN A 279 10.62 4.06 3.83
C ASN A 279 9.16 4.53 3.83
N GLU A 280 8.92 5.81 4.14
CA GLU A 280 7.57 6.40 4.16
C GLU A 280 6.91 6.40 2.77
N VAL A 281 7.69 6.58 1.70
CA VAL A 281 7.19 6.55 0.32
C VAL A 281 6.81 5.13 -0.08
N PHE A 282 7.67 4.14 0.21
CA PHE A 282 7.34 2.73 -0.02
C PHE A 282 6.13 2.29 0.79
N LEU A 283 6.01 2.75 2.04
CA LEU A 283 4.85 2.49 2.87
C LEU A 283 3.58 3.12 2.28
N ALA A 284 3.64 4.36 1.76
CA ALA A 284 2.54 4.97 1.04
C ALA A 284 2.15 4.19 -0.23
N ILE A 285 3.12 3.64 -0.97
CA ILE A 285 2.85 2.79 -2.14
C ILE A 285 2.02 1.56 -1.77
N THR A 286 2.21 0.97 -0.58
CA THR A 286 1.37 -0.17 -0.13
C THR A 286 -0.13 0.17 -0.08
N SER A 287 -0.47 1.45 0.13
CA SER A 287 -1.86 1.92 0.19
C SER A 287 -2.59 1.86 -1.17
N LEU A 288 -1.83 1.81 -2.28
CA LEU A 288 -2.38 1.58 -3.64
C LEU A 288 -3.05 0.22 -3.78
N THR A 289 -2.85 -0.71 -2.83
CA THR A 289 -3.59 -1.96 -2.77
C THR A 289 -5.11 -1.74 -2.79
N CYS A 290 -5.64 -0.60 -2.34
CA CYS A 290 -7.06 -0.26 -2.40
C CYS A 290 -7.64 -0.14 -3.83
N PHE A 291 -6.79 -0.10 -4.87
CA PHE A 291 -7.23 -0.06 -6.25
C PHE A 291 -7.70 -1.42 -6.75
N ASP A 292 -7.42 -2.48 -5.99
CA ASP A 292 -7.85 -3.84 -6.28
C ASP A 292 -9.38 -3.94 -6.46
N MET A 293 -10.14 -3.23 -5.63
CA MET A 293 -11.61 -3.18 -5.73
C MET A 293 -12.07 -2.68 -7.10
N MET A 294 -11.41 -1.66 -7.65
CA MET A 294 -11.71 -1.12 -8.97
C MET A 294 -11.31 -2.09 -10.08
N LEU A 295 -10.14 -2.72 -9.96
CA LEU A 295 -9.62 -3.68 -10.94
C LEU A 295 -10.47 -4.96 -11.01
N VAL A 296 -10.91 -5.46 -9.86
CA VAL A 296 -11.82 -6.62 -9.77
C VAL A 296 -13.19 -6.30 -10.40
N PHE A 297 -13.66 -5.05 -10.27
CA PHE A 297 -14.92 -4.59 -10.88
C PHE A 297 -14.81 -4.39 -12.40
N ALA A 298 -13.75 -3.74 -12.88
CA ALA A 298 -13.54 -3.45 -14.29
C ALA A 298 -13.59 -4.72 -15.18
N GLY A 299 -13.12 -5.86 -14.67
CA GLY A 299 -13.19 -7.14 -15.35
C GLY A 299 -14.61 -7.70 -15.59
N LYS A 300 -15.66 -7.15 -14.93
CA LYS A 300 -17.06 -7.51 -15.22
C LYS A 300 -17.65 -6.70 -16.38
N GLY A 301 -17.21 -5.45 -16.57
CA GLY A 301 -17.77 -4.53 -17.56
C GLY A 301 -17.40 -4.86 -19.01
N ILE A 302 -16.31 -5.59 -19.24
CA ILE A 302 -15.86 -5.96 -20.60
C ILE A 302 -16.71 -7.11 -21.15
N CYS A 303 -17.34 -7.91 -20.30
CA CYS A 303 -18.09 -9.10 -20.72
C CYS A 303 -19.52 -8.79 -21.20
N HIS A 304 -20.09 -7.61 -20.87
CA HIS A 304 -21.42 -7.23 -21.36
C HIS A 304 -21.42 -6.71 -22.81
N ARG A 305 -20.24 -6.54 -23.43
CA ARG A 305 -20.09 -6.07 -24.82
C ARG A 305 -19.76 -7.20 -25.81
N CYS A 306 -19.79 -8.45 -25.36
CA CYS A 306 -19.65 -9.63 -26.24
C CYS A 306 -21.00 -10.27 -26.62
N TRP A 307 -22.12 -9.65 -26.23
CA TRP A 307 -23.44 -10.04 -26.69
C TRP A 307 -24.22 -8.79 -27.10
N GLY A 308 -24.07 -8.47 -28.38
CA GLY A 308 -24.81 -7.47 -29.14
C GLY A 308 -24.66 -7.84 -30.60
#